data_AF-A0A3R9M337-F1
#
_entry.id   AF-A0A3R9M337-F1
#
_cell.length_a   1.000
_cell.length_b   1.000
_cell.length_c   1.000
_cell.angle_alpha   90.00
_cell.angle_beta   90.00
_cell.angle_gamma   90.00
#
_symmetry.space_group_name_H-M   'P 1'
#
loop_
_entity.id
_entity.type
_entity.pdbx_description
1 polymer ?
#
loop_
_entity_poly.entity_id
_entity_poly.type
_entity_poly.pdbx_seq_one_letter_code
_entity_poly.pdbx_strand_id
1 'polypeptide(L)'
;MNSMSEQAKQELFSALNGRESGVFVMNGKLVSVEVEGESERIDYALDSDLAQEIEEYPELKASLTRYLDNPDMKRYSGRELKSKRNEERK
;
A
#
# COMPACT_ATOMS: atom_id res chain seq x y z
N MET A 1 -8.59 -24.34 11.83
CA MET A 1 -7.47 -23.51 11.38
C MET A 1 -7.75 -23.17 9.92
N ASN A 2 -8.04 -21.91 9.59
CA ASN A 2 -8.37 -21.54 8.22
C ASN A 2 -7.10 -21.58 7.38
N SER A 3 -7.07 -22.50 6.41
CA SER A 3 -5.99 -22.63 5.44
C SER A 3 -5.84 -21.31 4.68
N MET A 4 -4.62 -20.81 4.57
CA MET A 4 -4.29 -19.71 3.67
C MET A 4 -4.68 -20.08 2.23
N SER A 5 -5.15 -19.08 1.47
CA SER A 5 -5.30 -19.18 0.01
C SER A 5 -3.97 -19.56 -0.63
N GLU A 6 -3.98 -20.43 -1.64
CA GLU A 6 -2.77 -20.80 -2.38
C GLU A 6 -2.08 -19.59 -3.01
N GLN A 7 -2.86 -18.59 -3.44
CA GLN A 7 -2.33 -17.31 -3.93
C GLN A 7 -1.57 -16.55 -2.83
N ALA A 8 -2.15 -16.47 -1.63
CA ALA A 8 -1.51 -15.81 -0.50
C ALA A 8 -0.23 -16.53 -0.06
N LYS A 9 -0.19 -17.87 -0.15
CA LYS A 9 1.03 -18.65 0.13
C LYS A 9 2.12 -18.39 -0.91
N GLN A 10 1.75 -18.30 -2.18
CA GLN A 10 2.69 -18.06 -3.27
C GLN A 10 3.28 -16.65 -3.20
N GLU A 11 2.46 -15.62 -2.93
CA GLU A 11 2.93 -14.25 -2.70
C GLU A 11 3.85 -14.15 -1.48
N LEU A 12 3.54 -14.86 -0.39
CA LEU A 12 4.42 -14.93 0.79
C LEU A 12 5.74 -15.64 0.49
N PHE A 13 5.69 -16.73 -0.27
CA PHE A 13 6.88 -17.50 -0.64
C PHE A 13 7.79 -16.69 -1.59
N SER A 14 7.21 -15.92 -2.50
CA SER A 14 7.94 -14.97 -3.34
C SER A 14 8.57 -13.84 -2.53
N ALA A 15 7.82 -13.24 -1.60
CA ALA A 15 8.35 -12.18 -0.72
C ALA A 15 9.53 -12.67 0.14
N LEU A 16 9.43 -13.88 0.69
CA LEU A 16 10.48 -14.48 1.53
C LEU A 16 11.71 -14.93 0.72
N ASN A 17 11.54 -15.45 -0.50
CA ASN A 17 12.66 -15.91 -1.32
C ASN A 17 13.30 -14.80 -2.16
N GLY A 18 12.54 -13.77 -2.55
CA GLY A 18 12.95 -12.73 -3.48
C GLY A 18 13.61 -11.50 -2.86
N ARG A 19 13.64 -11.38 -1.51
CA ARG A 19 13.93 -10.12 -0.81
C ARG A 19 12.97 -8.98 -1.19
N GLU A 20 11.80 -9.31 -1.71
CA GLU A 20 10.81 -8.34 -2.14
C GLU A 20 9.82 -8.07 -1.01
N SER A 21 9.50 -6.80 -0.76
CA SER A 21 8.41 -6.43 0.15
C SER A 21 7.07 -6.78 -0.47
N GLY A 22 6.17 -7.39 0.30
CA GLY A 22 4.86 -7.84 -0.19
C GLY A 22 3.72 -7.48 0.76
N VAL A 23 2.55 -7.19 0.19
CA VAL A 23 1.30 -6.94 0.92
C VAL A 23 0.23 -7.90 0.44
N PHE A 24 -0.40 -8.65 1.35
CA PHE A 24 -1.44 -9.61 1.02
C PHE A 24 -2.53 -9.64 2.11
N VAL A 25 -3.70 -10.17 1.76
CA VAL A 25 -4.85 -10.27 2.66
C VAL A 25 -4.98 -11.69 3.19
N MET A 26 -4.93 -11.85 4.52
CA MET A 26 -5.11 -13.12 5.20
C MET A 26 -6.24 -13.02 6.22
N ASN A 27 -7.28 -13.84 6.06
CA ASN A 27 -8.47 -13.84 6.94
C ASN A 27 -9.10 -12.45 7.12
N GLY A 28 -9.17 -11.66 6.04
CA GLY A 28 -9.70 -10.28 6.07
C GLY A 28 -8.78 -9.26 6.75
N LYS A 29 -7.55 -9.64 7.13
CA LYS A 29 -6.54 -8.74 7.68
C LYS A 29 -5.46 -8.50 6.63
N LEU A 30 -5.07 -7.25 6.45
CA LEU A 30 -3.96 -6.86 5.58
C LEU A 30 -2.65 -7.12 6.33
N VAL A 31 -1.78 -7.92 5.71
CA VAL A 31 -0.48 -8.33 6.26
C VAL A 31 0.60 -7.84 5.31
N SER A 32 1.56 -7.10 5.85
CA SER A 32 2.74 -6.64 5.12
C SER A 32 3.97 -7.40 5.61
N VAL A 33 4.82 -7.80 4.67
CA VAL A 33 6.14 -8.39 4.94
C VAL A 33 7.19 -7.44 4.37
N GLU A 34 8.05 -6.95 5.26
CA GLU A 34 9.16 -6.07 4.94
C GLU A 34 10.45 -6.86 5.18
N VAL A 35 11.32 -6.95 4.17
CA VAL A 35 12.63 -7.62 4.29
C VAL A 35 13.66 -6.54 4.63
N GLU A 36 14.15 -6.54 5.87
CA GLU A 36 15.20 -5.62 6.32
C GLU A 36 16.57 -6.12 5.83
N GLY A 37 16.97 -5.66 4.64
CA GLY A 37 18.31 -5.87 4.09
C GLY A 37 18.79 -4.58 3.41
N GLU A 38 20.09 -4.27 3.52
CA GLU A 38 20.71 -3.06 2.95
C GLU A 38 20.76 -3.02 1.41
N SER A 39 20.09 -3.95 0.72
CA SER A 39 20.14 -4.06 -0.74
C SER A 39 18.83 -3.57 -1.33
N GLU A 40 18.92 -2.37 -1.90
CA GLU A 40 17.98 -1.81 -2.86
C GLU A 40 16.58 -1.53 -2.29
N ARG A 41 16.38 -0.26 -1.92
CA ARG A 41 15.05 0.34 -2.01
C ARG A 41 14.46 -0.13 -3.33
N ILE A 42 13.37 -0.87 -3.28
CA ILE A 42 12.49 -1.00 -4.43
C ILE A 42 11.92 0.40 -4.61
N ASP A 43 12.71 1.26 -5.23
CA ASP A 43 12.24 2.43 -5.93
C ASP A 43 11.39 1.83 -7.05
N TYR A 44 10.11 1.53 -6.74
CA TYR A 44 9.07 1.48 -7.76
C TYR A 44 9.30 2.73 -8.57
N ALA A 45 9.80 2.57 -9.79
CA ALA A 45 10.33 3.64 -10.59
C ALA A 45 9.40 4.86 -10.50
N LEU A 46 9.80 5.84 -9.68
CA LEU A 46 9.17 7.16 -9.61
C LEU A 46 9.51 7.99 -10.86
N ASP A 47 9.90 7.31 -11.95
CA ASP A 47 10.21 7.90 -13.25
C ASP A 47 8.96 7.98 -14.14
N SER A 48 7.85 7.34 -13.79
CA SER A 48 6.56 7.67 -14.40
C SER A 48 5.97 8.87 -13.65
N ASP A 49 5.90 10.02 -14.32
CA ASP A 49 5.21 11.19 -13.79
C ASP A 49 3.74 10.82 -13.54
N LEU A 50 3.40 10.50 -12.28
CA LEU A 50 2.05 10.13 -11.88
C LEU A 50 1.03 11.21 -12.23
N ALA A 51 1.46 12.48 -12.31
CA ALA A 51 0.59 13.55 -12.77
C ALA A 51 0.24 13.39 -14.24
N GLN A 52 1.20 12.98 -15.08
CA GLN A 52 0.97 12.68 -16.48
C GLN A 52 0.04 11.47 -16.66
N GLU A 53 0.23 10.39 -15.91
CA GLU A 53 -0.66 9.21 -15.96
C GLU A 53 -2.11 9.60 -15.60
N ILE A 54 -2.31 10.41 -14.56
CA ILE A 54 -3.64 10.86 -14.16
C ILE A 54 -4.30 11.71 -15.26
N GLU A 55 -3.53 12.55 -15.97
CA GLU A 55 -4.07 13.33 -17.08
C GLU A 55 -4.37 12.47 -18.32
N GLU A 56 -3.58 11.43 -18.58
CA GLU A 56 -3.74 10.53 -19.73
C GLU A 56 -4.96 9.60 -19.59
N TYR A 57 -5.40 9.30 -18.36
CA TYR A 57 -6.54 8.42 -18.08
C TYR A 57 -7.73 9.17 -17.43
N PRO A 58 -8.73 9.62 -18.21
CA PRO A 58 -9.88 10.37 -17.70
C PRO A 58 -10.70 9.64 -16.63
N GLU A 59 -10.82 8.32 -16.74
CA GLU A 59 -11.54 7.49 -15.76
C GLU A 59 -10.83 7.47 -14.41
N LEU A 60 -9.49 7.37 -14.42
CA LEU A 60 -8.66 7.45 -13.23
C LEU A 60 -8.79 8.84 -12.58
N LYS A 61 -8.70 9.89 -13.39
CA LYS A 61 -8.89 11.27 -12.93
C LYS A 61 -10.25 11.48 -12.28
N ALA A 62 -11.32 11.01 -12.90
CA ALA A 62 -12.68 11.13 -12.37
C ALA A 62 -12.84 10.35 -11.05
N SER A 63 -12.26 9.15 -10.97
CA SER A 63 -12.28 8.32 -9.77
C SER A 63 -11.55 9.00 -8.60
N LEU A 64 -10.34 9.52 -8.83
CA LEU A 64 -9.55 10.20 -7.79
C LEU A 64 -10.18 11.52 -7.36
N THR A 65 -10.67 12.31 -8.31
CA THR A 65 -11.32 13.61 -8.05
C THR A 65 -12.55 13.43 -7.15
N ARG A 66 -13.32 12.35 -7.31
CA ARG A 66 -14.46 12.05 -6.42
C ARG A 66 -14.08 11.97 -4.94
N TYR A 67 -12.90 11.44 -4.62
CA TYR A 67 -12.43 11.37 -3.24
C TYR A 67 -11.89 12.71 -2.75
N LEU A 68 -11.23 13.48 -3.63
CA LEU A 68 -10.77 14.82 -3.31
C LEU A 68 -11.95 15.76 -3.04
N ASP A 69 -12.98 15.73 -3.86
CA ASP A 69 -14.14 16.63 -3.74
C ASP A 69 -15.14 16.19 -2.66
N ASN A 70 -14.89 15.08 -1.96
CA ASN A 70 -15.77 14.61 -0.90
C ASN A 70 -15.55 15.43 0.40
N PRO A 71 -16.50 16.31 0.79
CA PRO A 71 -16.34 17.16 1.99
C PRO A 71 -16.38 16.35 3.29
N ASP A 72 -17.00 15.15 3.27
CA ASP A 72 -17.11 14.28 4.44
C ASP A 72 -15.84 13.43 4.64
N MET A 73 -14.96 13.38 3.64
CA MET A 73 -13.73 12.59 3.72
C MET A 73 -12.72 13.28 4.65
N LYS A 74 -12.44 12.66 5.79
CA LYS A 74 -11.40 13.13 6.71
C LYS A 74 -10.03 13.00 6.05
N ARG A 75 -9.39 14.15 5.81
CA ARG A 75 -8.01 14.22 5.35
C ARG A 75 -7.10 14.23 6.56
N TYR A 76 -6.04 13.43 6.49
CA TYR A 76 -5.01 13.40 7.53
C TYR A 76 -3.67 13.77 6.91
N SER A 77 -2.97 14.69 7.56
CA SER A 77 -1.57 14.92 7.31
C SER A 77 -0.73 13.73 7.80
N GLY A 78 0.47 13.56 7.24
CA GLY A 78 1.40 12.55 7.71
C GLY A 78 1.75 12.67 9.21
N ARG A 79 1.70 13.89 9.76
CA ARG A 79 1.90 14.13 11.20
C ARG A 79 0.75 13.58 12.03
N GLU A 80 -0.50 13.79 11.60
CA GLU A 80 -1.69 13.26 12.29
C GLU A 80 -1.73 11.74 12.26
N LEU A 81 -1.39 11.12 11.13
CA LEU A 81 -1.29 9.66 11.03
C LEU A 81 -0.22 9.11 11.98
N LYS A 82 0.94 9.79 12.07
CA LYS A 82 2.02 9.40 12.98
C LYS A 82 1.61 9.55 14.46
N SER A 83 0.85 10.58 14.80
CA SER A 83 0.33 10.79 16.16
C SER A 83 -0.66 9.70 16.54
N LYS A 84 -1.66 9.42 15.69
CA LYS A 84 -2.67 8.38 15.93
C LYS A 84 -2.06 6.99 16.13
N ARG A 85 -1.08 6.64 15.30
CA ARG A 85 -0.35 5.37 15.43
C ARG A 85 0.34 5.21 16.79
N ASN A 86 0.78 6.29 17.40
CA ASN A 86 1.43 6.28 18.70
C ASN A 86 0.43 6.33 19.87
N GLU A 87 -0.76 6.90 19.66
CA GLU A 87 -1.85 6.90 20.65
C GLU A 87 -2.38 5.50 20.92
N GLU A 88 -2.54 4.66 19.89
CA GLU A 88 -3.01 3.26 20.05
C GLU A 88 -2.00 2.32 20.72
N ARG A 89 -0.75 2.78 20.94
CA ARG A 89 0.31 1.99 21.58
C ARG A 89 0.48 2.29 23.07
N LYS A 90 -0.31 3.21 23.63
CA LYS A 90 -0.36 3.52 25.07
C LYS A 90 -1.56 2.84 25.71
#